data_AF-A0A2V9R161-F1
#
_entry.id   AF-A0A2V9R161-F1
#
_cell.length_a   1.000
_cell.length_b   1.000
_cell.length_c   1.000
_cell.angle_alpha   90.00
_cell.angle_beta   90.00
_cell.angle_gamma   90.00
#
_symmetry.space_group_name_H-M   'P 1'
#
loop_
_entity.id
_entity.type
_entity.pdbx_description
1 polymer ?
#
loop_
_entity_poly.entity_id
_entity_poly.type
_entity_poly.pdbx_seq_one_letter_code
_entity_poly.pdbx_strand_id
1 'polypeptide(L)'
;MKCSALGVVFCSSFLWVGPGLPPSETLVITNVNVVDTRHGGLVPKVNVVIKDGVIAAISKVALVETGPHNRLVNAEGRYLIPGLWDMHARLSQHAAWNRGSGLILYLVNGVTGLRDPDGAEEKHAETNADAMLSPEIAKRGLSPHPELGIVEFDAIGGLEQADLDSSPGAWLHREMEELVNTGSTPLQALQSATYNAALYMAKLDEYGVIERGHIADMVLLDENPLDDIRNAEKVSAVVLRGRYFS
;
A
#
# COMPACT_ATOMS: atom_id res chain seq x y z
N MET A 1 -40.74 65.44 6.25
CA MET A 1 -40.15 64.79 5.06
C MET A 1 -38.75 64.30 5.43
N LYS A 2 -38.58 63.00 5.63
CA LYS A 2 -37.26 62.34 5.75
C LYS A 2 -37.34 61.03 4.96
N CYS A 3 -36.55 60.95 3.89
CA CYS A 3 -36.43 59.77 3.04
C CYS A 3 -35.54 58.73 3.73
N SER A 4 -35.99 57.47 3.74
CA SER A 4 -35.21 56.31 4.16
C SER A 4 -34.59 55.66 2.93
N ALA A 5 -33.26 55.62 2.84
CA ALA A 5 -32.55 54.87 1.81
C ALA A 5 -32.28 53.45 2.32
N LEU A 6 -32.82 52.45 1.61
CA LEU A 6 -32.53 51.03 1.81
C LEU A 6 -31.23 50.70 1.07
N GLY A 7 -30.17 50.33 1.79
CA GLY A 7 -28.91 49.89 1.20
C GLY A 7 -29.03 48.47 0.65
N VAL A 8 -28.84 48.32 -0.67
CA VAL A 8 -28.66 47.02 -1.33
C VAL A 8 -27.24 46.55 -1.04
N VAL A 9 -27.10 45.48 -0.27
CA VAL A 9 -25.81 44.78 -0.10
C VAL A 9 -25.59 43.92 -1.35
N PHE A 10 -24.69 44.36 -2.23
CA PHE A 10 -24.18 43.54 -3.32
C PHE A 10 -23.29 42.45 -2.74
N CYS A 11 -23.84 41.24 -2.58
CA CYS A 11 -23.05 40.05 -2.30
C CYS A 11 -22.33 39.66 -3.60
N SER A 12 -21.14 40.21 -3.82
CA SER A 12 -20.22 39.76 -4.85
C SER A 12 -19.78 38.34 -4.51
N SER A 13 -20.48 37.35 -5.05
CA SER A 13 -20.09 35.95 -5.01
C SER A 13 -18.89 35.80 -5.94
N PHE A 14 -17.70 36.05 -5.41
CA PHE A 14 -16.46 35.62 -6.02
C PHE A 14 -16.48 34.09 -5.95
N LEU A 15 -16.94 33.44 -7.02
CA LEU A 15 -16.80 32.00 -7.20
C LEU A 15 -15.30 31.72 -7.28
N TRP A 16 -14.69 31.45 -6.14
CA TRP A 16 -13.37 30.87 -6.06
C TRP A 16 -13.46 29.48 -6.69
N VAL A 17 -13.18 29.40 -7.99
CA VAL A 17 -12.81 28.15 -8.64
C VAL A 17 -11.46 27.81 -8.01
N GLY A 18 -11.50 26.99 -6.97
CA GLY A 18 -10.28 26.43 -6.40
C GLY A 18 -9.47 25.75 -7.50
N PRO A 19 -8.15 25.59 -7.33
CA PRO A 19 -7.39 24.75 -8.24
C PRO A 19 -8.15 23.42 -8.35
N GLY A 20 -8.60 23.10 -9.55
CA GLY A 20 -9.30 21.84 -9.79
C GLY A 20 -8.42 20.73 -9.22
N LEU A 21 -9.04 19.78 -8.51
CA LEU A 21 -8.34 18.59 -8.03
C LEU A 21 -7.45 18.10 -9.18
N PRO A 22 -6.14 17.90 -8.94
CA PRO A 22 -5.26 17.42 -9.99
C PRO A 22 -5.91 16.19 -10.63
N PRO A 23 -5.88 16.06 -11.97
CA PRO A 23 -6.57 14.97 -12.65
C PRO A 23 -6.19 13.64 -12.00
N SER A 24 -7.21 12.89 -11.59
CA SER A 24 -7.09 11.62 -10.88
C SER A 24 -6.14 10.69 -11.62
N GLU A 25 -4.97 10.40 -11.06
CA GLU A 25 -4.05 9.41 -11.63
C GLU A 25 -4.79 8.06 -11.66
N THR A 26 -4.93 7.49 -12.85
CA THR A 26 -5.55 6.17 -13.02
C THR A 26 -4.44 5.16 -13.21
N LEU A 27 -4.28 4.23 -12.27
CA LEU A 27 -3.36 3.10 -12.41
C LEU A 27 -4.11 1.90 -12.99
N VAL A 28 -3.50 1.26 -13.98
CA VAL A 28 -4.03 0.04 -14.59
C VAL A 28 -2.95 -1.02 -14.54
N ILE A 29 -3.19 -2.07 -13.77
CA ILE A 29 -2.33 -3.25 -13.71
C ILE A 29 -2.94 -4.28 -14.65
N THR A 30 -2.19 -4.73 -15.64
CA THR A 30 -2.66 -5.65 -16.69
C THR A 30 -1.99 -7.01 -16.58
N ASN A 31 -2.67 -8.05 -17.09
CA ASN A 31 -2.16 -9.41 -17.13
C ASN A 31 -1.66 -9.92 -15.77
N VAL A 32 -2.49 -9.77 -14.73
CA VAL A 32 -2.17 -10.19 -13.36
C VAL A 32 -3.06 -11.33 -12.91
N ASN A 33 -2.53 -12.20 -12.05
CA ASN A 33 -3.31 -13.20 -11.34
C ASN A 33 -3.70 -12.64 -9.97
N VAL A 34 -4.98 -12.34 -9.76
CA VAL A 34 -5.44 -11.87 -8.44
C VAL A 34 -5.65 -13.08 -7.52
N VAL A 35 -5.08 -13.02 -6.32
CA VAL A 35 -5.25 -14.04 -5.29
C VAL A 35 -6.48 -13.69 -4.44
N ASP A 36 -7.48 -14.57 -4.41
CA ASP A 36 -8.64 -14.40 -3.53
C ASP A 36 -8.26 -14.88 -2.11
N THR A 37 -7.96 -13.94 -1.22
CA THR A 37 -7.63 -14.24 0.18
C THR A 37 -8.86 -14.57 1.01
N ARG A 38 -10.09 -14.25 0.57
CA ARG A 38 -11.30 -14.54 1.33
C ARG A 38 -11.73 -16.00 1.16
N HIS A 39 -11.76 -16.49 -0.07
CA HIS A 39 -12.25 -17.84 -0.39
C HIS A 39 -11.15 -18.80 -0.87
N GLY A 40 -9.97 -18.28 -1.21
CA GLY A 40 -8.90 -19.05 -1.82
C GLY A 40 -8.99 -19.13 -3.34
N GLY A 41 -7.87 -19.48 -3.95
CA GLY A 41 -7.75 -19.64 -5.40
C GLY A 41 -7.29 -18.37 -6.11
N LEU A 42 -7.33 -18.44 -7.45
CA LEU A 42 -6.83 -17.40 -8.33
C LEU A 42 -7.90 -16.94 -9.30
N VAL A 43 -7.91 -15.64 -9.58
CA VAL A 43 -8.60 -15.05 -10.73
C VAL A 43 -7.52 -14.71 -11.77
N PRO A 44 -7.24 -15.62 -12.73
CA PRO A 44 -6.07 -15.50 -13.58
C PRO A 44 -6.26 -14.52 -14.72
N LYS A 45 -5.17 -13.87 -15.13
CA LYS A 45 -5.05 -13.03 -16.34
C LYS A 45 -6.15 -11.96 -16.43
N VAL A 46 -6.33 -11.21 -15.36
CA VAL A 46 -7.22 -10.05 -15.31
C VAL A 46 -6.43 -8.76 -15.31
N ASN A 47 -7.16 -7.67 -15.48
CA ASN A 47 -6.68 -6.31 -15.32
C ASN A 47 -7.37 -5.71 -14.10
N VAL A 48 -6.63 -4.94 -13.32
CA VAL A 48 -7.11 -4.20 -12.15
C VAL A 48 -6.99 -2.71 -12.46
N VAL A 49 -8.12 -2.01 -12.45
CA VAL A 49 -8.20 -0.56 -12.69
C VAL A 49 -8.38 0.13 -11.37
N ILE A 50 -7.52 1.09 -11.08
CA ILE A 50 -7.49 1.86 -9.85
C ILE A 50 -7.68 3.33 -10.21
N LYS A 51 -8.61 3.99 -9.53
CA LYS A 51 -8.92 5.39 -9.73
C LYS A 51 -9.04 6.05 -8.37
N ASP A 52 -8.36 7.17 -8.17
CA ASP A 52 -8.42 7.94 -6.92
C ASP A 52 -8.10 7.07 -5.69
N GLY A 53 -7.12 6.16 -5.83
CA GLY A 53 -6.70 5.24 -4.77
C GLY A 53 -7.65 4.09 -4.47
N VAL A 54 -8.73 3.92 -5.25
CA VAL A 54 -9.76 2.90 -5.06
C VAL A 54 -9.79 1.94 -6.25
N ILE A 55 -10.00 0.65 -5.98
CA ILE A 55 -10.19 -0.37 -7.01
C ILE A 55 -11.53 -0.11 -7.72
N ALA A 56 -11.46 0.38 -8.96
CA ALA A 56 -12.61 0.73 -9.76
C ALA A 56 -13.20 -0.48 -10.50
N ALA A 57 -12.35 -1.41 -10.96
CA ALA A 57 -12.77 -2.61 -11.69
C ALA A 57 -11.70 -3.71 -11.69
N ILE A 58 -12.15 -4.97 -11.77
CA ILE A 58 -11.33 -6.16 -11.99
C ILE A 58 -11.97 -6.94 -13.15
N SER A 59 -11.25 -7.14 -14.25
CA SER A 59 -11.87 -7.71 -15.45
C SER A 59 -10.86 -8.29 -16.45
N LYS A 60 -11.29 -9.26 -17.27
CA LYS A 60 -10.48 -9.81 -18.39
C LYS A 60 -10.29 -8.81 -19.52
N VAL A 61 -11.22 -7.86 -19.66
CA VAL A 61 -11.19 -6.80 -20.67
C VAL A 61 -11.30 -5.48 -19.92
N ALA A 62 -10.21 -4.73 -19.85
CA ALA A 62 -10.24 -3.38 -19.28
C ALA A 62 -10.49 -2.37 -20.41
N LEU A 63 -11.65 -1.73 -20.39
CA LEU A 63 -11.89 -0.50 -21.13
C LEU A 63 -11.41 0.65 -20.25
N VAL A 64 -10.21 1.14 -20.53
CA VAL A 64 -9.65 2.31 -19.86
C VAL A 64 -9.63 3.42 -20.88
N GLU A 65 -10.32 4.52 -20.60
CA GLU A 65 -10.15 5.76 -21.36
C GLU A 65 -8.70 6.21 -21.16
N THR A 66 -7.87 6.08 -22.19
CA THR A 66 -6.46 6.46 -22.12
C THR A 66 -6.35 7.98 -22.00
N GLY A 67 -6.01 8.46 -20.81
CA GLY A 67 -5.66 9.85 -20.54
C GLY A 67 -4.15 10.01 -20.35
N PRO A 68 -3.60 11.23 -20.50
CA PRO A 68 -2.17 11.50 -20.32
C PRO A 68 -1.66 11.26 -18.89
N HIS A 69 -2.56 11.08 -17.92
CA HIS A 69 -2.27 10.83 -16.51
C HIS A 69 -2.50 9.37 -16.09
N ASN A 70 -2.74 8.47 -17.04
CA ASN A 70 -2.94 7.07 -16.74
C ASN A 70 -1.59 6.34 -16.73
N ARG A 71 -1.31 5.61 -15.65
CA ARG A 71 -0.16 4.71 -15.56
C ARG A 71 -0.60 3.30 -15.92
N LEU A 72 0.01 2.73 -16.94
CA LEU A 72 -0.21 1.34 -17.36
C LEU A 72 0.98 0.48 -16.93
N VAL A 73 0.72 -0.58 -16.18
CA VAL A 73 1.73 -1.54 -15.72
C VAL A 73 1.33 -2.93 -16.24
N ASN A 74 2.27 -3.63 -16.89
CA ASN A 74 2.09 -5.03 -17.24
C ASN A 74 2.69 -5.90 -16.13
N ALA A 75 1.86 -6.70 -15.48
CA ALA A 75 2.29 -7.60 -14.42
C ALA A 75 2.91 -8.90 -14.93
N GLU A 76 2.87 -9.18 -16.24
CA GLU A 76 3.55 -10.34 -16.85
C GLU A 76 3.11 -11.70 -16.29
N GLY A 77 1.89 -11.79 -15.75
CA GLY A 77 1.37 -13.00 -15.11
C GLY A 77 1.82 -13.18 -13.66
N ARG A 78 2.38 -12.15 -13.03
CA ARG A 78 2.65 -12.10 -11.58
C ARG A 78 1.35 -12.16 -10.75
N TYR A 79 1.51 -12.28 -9.45
CA TYR A 79 0.42 -12.51 -8.50
C TYR A 79 0.14 -11.25 -7.69
N LEU A 80 -1.12 -10.83 -7.60
CA LEU A 80 -1.52 -9.67 -6.82
C LEU A 80 -2.27 -10.13 -5.58
N ILE A 81 -1.78 -9.74 -4.41
CA ILE A 81 -2.43 -9.96 -3.11
C ILE A 81 -2.86 -8.62 -2.50
N PRO A 82 -3.83 -8.60 -1.57
CA PRO A 82 -4.06 -7.44 -0.73
C PRO A 82 -2.78 -7.05 0.03
N GLY A 83 -2.64 -5.77 0.36
CA GLY A 83 -1.57 -5.27 1.22
C GLY A 83 -1.53 -6.03 2.55
N LEU A 84 -0.33 -6.38 3.00
CA LEU A 84 -0.15 -7.13 4.25
C LEU A 84 -0.29 -6.19 5.45
N TRP A 85 -0.85 -6.72 6.53
CA TRP A 85 -1.02 -6.04 7.81
C TRP A 85 -0.19 -6.72 8.89
N ASP A 86 0.79 -6.01 9.43
CA ASP A 86 1.55 -6.46 10.59
C ASP A 86 0.86 -5.99 11.87
N MET A 87 0.32 -6.97 12.62
CA MET A 87 -0.46 -6.73 13.82
C MET A 87 0.40 -6.60 15.09
N HIS A 88 1.72 -6.79 14.98
CA HIS A 88 2.70 -6.81 16.06
C HIS A 88 3.92 -5.90 15.79
N ALA A 89 3.75 -4.85 14.99
CA ALA A 89 4.83 -4.00 14.46
C ALA A 89 5.69 -3.24 15.52
N ARG A 90 5.35 -3.32 16.83
CA ARG A 90 6.05 -2.73 18.00
C ARG A 90 6.78 -1.41 17.69
N LEU A 91 6.05 -0.46 17.09
CA LEU A 91 6.58 0.83 16.62
C LEU A 91 7.04 1.73 17.78
N SER A 92 6.39 1.61 18.93
CA SER A 92 6.66 2.35 20.17
C SER A 92 7.93 1.88 20.88
N GLN A 93 8.32 0.61 20.71
CA GLN A 93 9.51 0.05 21.35
C GLN A 93 10.81 0.38 20.59
N HIS A 94 10.72 0.72 19.30
CA HIS A 94 11.85 0.99 18.44
C HIS A 94 11.97 2.49 18.09
N ALA A 95 12.30 3.33 19.08
CA ALA A 95 12.48 4.77 18.91
C ALA A 95 13.53 5.17 17.85
N ALA A 96 14.49 4.28 17.53
CA ALA A 96 15.47 4.50 16.48
C ALA A 96 14.87 4.40 15.05
N TRP A 97 13.81 3.61 14.88
CA TRP A 97 13.11 3.39 13.60
C TRP A 97 12.01 4.42 13.31
N ASN A 98 11.52 5.11 14.35
CA ASN A 98 10.61 6.25 14.25
C ASN A 98 11.21 7.48 13.55
N ARG A 99 12.45 7.42 13.06
CA ARG A 99 13.11 8.49 12.28
C ARG A 99 13.07 8.22 10.77
N GLY A 100 11.93 7.69 10.30
CA GLY A 100 11.63 7.49 8.89
C GLY A 100 12.01 6.10 8.37
N SER A 101 13.30 5.75 8.38
CA SER A 101 13.81 4.56 7.67
C SER A 101 13.15 3.22 8.02
N GLY A 102 12.45 3.10 9.15
CA GLY A 102 11.76 1.87 9.52
C GLY A 102 10.51 1.55 8.69
N LEU A 103 9.78 2.57 8.24
CA LEU A 103 8.47 2.39 7.58
C LEU A 103 8.61 2.00 6.11
N ILE A 104 9.69 2.45 5.47
CA ILE A 104 10.00 1.99 4.12
C ILE A 104 10.35 0.49 4.09
N LEU A 105 10.96 -0.04 5.16
CA LEU A 105 11.27 -1.47 5.24
C LEU A 105 10.01 -2.34 5.33
N TYR A 106 8.96 -1.88 6.04
CA TYR A 106 7.66 -2.53 6.00
C TYR A 106 7.08 -2.55 4.56
N LEU A 107 7.13 -1.42 3.86
CA LEU A 107 6.65 -1.34 2.48
C LEU A 107 7.43 -2.23 1.52
N VAL A 108 8.76 -2.29 1.62
CA VAL A 108 9.58 -3.20 0.78
C VAL A 108 9.20 -4.67 1.02
N ASN A 109 8.77 -5.01 2.23
CA ASN A 109 8.26 -6.35 2.57
C ASN A 109 6.76 -6.54 2.26
N GLY A 110 6.11 -5.62 1.55
CA GLY A 110 4.69 -5.74 1.20
C GLY A 110 3.71 -5.39 2.33
N VAL A 111 4.19 -4.86 3.45
CA VAL A 111 3.37 -4.47 4.60
C VAL A 111 2.89 -3.03 4.45
N THR A 112 1.58 -2.86 4.25
CA THR A 112 0.93 -1.56 4.04
C THR A 112 0.17 -1.05 5.27
N GLY A 113 -0.27 -1.98 6.13
CA GLY A 113 -0.95 -1.69 7.40
C GLY A 113 -0.12 -2.10 8.61
N LEU A 114 -0.09 -1.27 9.65
CA LEU A 114 0.63 -1.54 10.89
C LEU A 114 -0.28 -1.30 12.09
N ARG A 115 -0.24 -2.23 13.04
CA ARG A 115 -0.80 -2.05 14.37
C ARG A 115 0.29 -2.24 15.41
N ASP A 116 0.42 -1.25 16.28
CA ASP A 116 1.21 -1.37 17.51
C ASP A 116 0.30 -1.86 18.64
N PRO A 117 0.55 -3.04 19.24
CA PRO A 117 -0.27 -3.54 20.35
C PRO A 117 -0.07 -2.76 21.66
N ASP A 118 1.08 -2.10 21.85
CA ASP A 118 1.41 -1.35 23.06
C ASP A 118 1.07 0.15 22.95
N GLY A 119 0.80 0.61 21.72
CA GLY A 119 0.37 1.98 21.42
C GLY A 119 -1.15 2.10 21.24
N ALA A 120 -1.69 3.28 21.52
CA ALA A 120 -3.10 3.60 21.25
C ALA A 120 -3.36 4.02 19.79
N GLU A 121 -2.35 3.99 18.90
CA GLU A 121 -2.42 4.57 17.56
C GLU A 121 -2.24 3.55 16.44
N GLU A 122 -3.19 3.57 15.50
CA GLU A 122 -3.10 2.99 14.17
C GLU A 122 -2.16 3.84 13.30
N LYS A 123 -1.25 3.22 12.55
CA LYS A 123 -0.45 3.92 11.54
C LYS A 123 -0.51 3.17 10.22
N HIS A 124 -1.05 3.83 9.19
CA HIS A 124 -0.75 3.43 7.82
C HIS A 124 0.70 3.83 7.51
N ALA A 125 1.43 2.97 6.79
CA ALA A 125 2.84 3.25 6.44
C ALA A 125 2.99 4.60 5.70
N GLU A 126 1.95 5.07 5.02
CA GLU A 126 1.91 6.35 4.29
C GLU A 126 2.13 7.61 5.12
N THR A 127 1.62 7.69 6.36
CA THR A 127 1.61 8.96 7.10
C THR A 127 3.02 9.50 7.32
N ASN A 128 4.04 8.64 7.20
CA ASN A 128 5.44 9.03 7.21
C ASN A 128 6.20 8.74 5.91
N ALA A 129 5.71 7.91 4.99
CA ALA A 129 6.36 7.72 3.68
C ALA A 129 6.36 9.05 2.89
N ASP A 130 5.24 9.78 2.88
CA ASP A 130 5.19 11.13 2.28
C ASP A 130 6.00 12.15 3.06
N ALA A 131 6.10 12.02 4.39
CA ALA A 131 6.97 12.86 5.21
C ALA A 131 8.46 12.58 4.95
N MET A 132 8.85 11.33 4.71
CA MET A 132 10.21 10.91 4.38
C MET A 132 10.62 11.25 2.95
N LEU A 133 9.67 11.19 2.01
CA LEU A 133 9.84 11.63 0.64
C LEU A 133 9.71 13.16 0.50
N SER A 134 9.42 13.88 1.58
CA SER A 134 9.27 15.34 1.57
C SER A 134 10.63 16.06 1.44
N PRO A 135 10.71 17.17 0.67
CA PRO A 135 11.93 17.97 0.52
C PRO A 135 12.47 18.57 1.84
N GLU A 136 11.64 18.67 2.88
CA GLU A 136 12.01 19.26 4.17
C GLU A 136 12.82 18.31 5.06
N ILE A 137 12.63 16.98 4.93
CA ILE A 137 13.50 15.98 5.58
C ILE A 137 14.83 15.84 4.83
N ALA A 138 14.83 15.93 3.50
CA ALA A 138 16.06 15.95 2.68
C ALA A 138 17.00 17.11 3.07
N LYS A 139 16.45 18.27 3.44
CA LYS A 139 17.22 19.43 3.93
C LYS A 139 17.84 19.26 5.32
N ARG A 140 17.37 18.30 6.12
CA ARG A 140 17.87 18.02 7.49
C ARG A 140 19.00 17.00 7.53
N GLY A 141 19.57 16.63 6.38
CA GLY A 141 20.72 15.74 6.29
C GLY A 141 20.38 14.25 6.21
N LEU A 142 19.11 13.88 6.12
CA LEU A 142 18.68 12.60 5.57
C LEU A 142 18.26 12.82 4.12
N SER A 143 19.24 13.04 3.24
CA SER A 143 18.98 13.09 1.81
C SER A 143 18.75 11.67 1.29
N PRO A 144 17.65 11.37 0.56
CA PRO A 144 17.69 10.25 -0.37
C PRO A 144 18.82 10.53 -1.36
N HIS A 145 19.76 9.60 -1.47
CA HIS A 145 20.98 9.82 -2.25
C HIS A 145 20.61 10.09 -3.71
N PRO A 146 20.97 11.25 -4.29
CA PRO A 146 20.36 11.77 -5.51
C PRO A 146 20.75 11.06 -6.82
N GLU A 147 21.48 9.94 -6.76
CA GLU A 147 21.91 9.20 -7.94
C GLU A 147 21.23 7.82 -8.11
N LEU A 148 20.38 7.37 -7.18
CA LEU A 148 19.80 6.03 -7.23
C LEU A 148 18.29 6.09 -7.46
N GLY A 149 17.89 6.32 -8.71
CA GLY A 149 16.53 6.12 -9.25
C GLY A 149 16.13 4.66 -9.41
N ILE A 150 16.69 3.81 -8.56
CA ILE A 150 16.55 2.36 -8.40
C ILE A 150 17.07 2.10 -6.99
N VAL A 151 16.28 1.51 -6.10
CA VAL A 151 16.82 1.04 -4.82
C VAL A 151 17.65 -0.20 -5.15
N GLU A 152 18.90 0.03 -5.55
CA GLU A 152 19.84 -1.05 -5.76
C GLU A 152 20.15 -1.68 -4.39
N PHE A 153 19.90 -2.98 -4.28
CA PHE A 153 19.98 -3.78 -3.04
C PHE A 153 21.39 -3.88 -2.42
N ASP A 154 22.39 -3.16 -2.94
CA ASP A 154 23.80 -3.27 -2.53
C ASP A 154 24.31 -2.15 -1.61
N ALA A 155 23.46 -1.21 -1.19
CA ALA A 155 23.87 -0.10 -0.32
C ALA A 155 23.74 -0.35 1.20
N ILE A 156 23.29 -1.52 1.64
CA ILE A 156 23.31 -1.92 3.06
C ILE A 156 24.52 -2.85 3.30
N GLY A 157 25.72 -2.31 3.09
CA GLY A 157 26.96 -3.02 3.40
C GLY A 157 27.04 -3.36 4.89
N GLY A 158 26.67 -4.59 5.25
CA GLY A 158 26.97 -5.18 6.55
C GLY A 158 25.84 -5.88 7.29
N LEU A 159 24.65 -6.10 6.73
CA LEU A 159 23.64 -6.94 7.40
C LEU A 159 23.88 -8.41 7.02
N GLU A 160 24.20 -9.25 8.00
CA GLU A 160 24.12 -10.71 7.81
C GLU A 160 22.66 -11.08 7.54
N GLN A 161 22.40 -12.20 6.85
CA GLN A 161 21.04 -12.70 6.57
C GLN A 161 20.13 -12.70 7.82
N ALA A 162 20.72 -12.96 8.99
CA ALA A 162 20.06 -12.95 10.30
C ALA A 162 19.60 -11.54 10.77
N ASP A 163 20.26 -10.47 10.32
CA ASP A 163 19.87 -9.09 10.63
C ASP A 163 18.71 -8.62 9.73
N LEU A 164 18.61 -9.15 8.51
CA LEU A 164 17.45 -8.94 7.63
C LEU A 164 16.22 -9.73 8.11
N ASP A 165 16.41 -10.91 8.69
CA ASP A 165 15.35 -11.69 9.35
C ASP A 165 14.76 -10.97 10.57
N SER A 166 15.50 -10.01 11.14
CA SER A 166 15.07 -9.14 12.24
C SER A 166 14.59 -7.77 11.75
N SER A 167 14.45 -7.56 10.44
CA SER A 167 14.06 -6.28 9.85
C SER A 167 12.53 -6.07 9.91
N PRO A 168 12.06 -4.80 10.01
CA PRO A 168 10.63 -4.51 10.04
C PRO A 168 9.93 -5.03 8.79
N GLY A 169 8.85 -5.78 8.99
CA GLY A 169 8.08 -6.44 7.94
C GLY A 169 8.54 -7.86 7.60
N ALA A 170 9.83 -8.20 7.78
CA ALA A 170 10.31 -9.57 7.59
C ALA A 170 9.75 -10.53 8.65
N TRP A 171 9.54 -10.05 9.87
CA TRP A 171 8.94 -10.85 10.95
C TRP A 171 7.55 -11.38 10.59
N LEU A 172 6.72 -10.60 9.90
CA LEU A 172 5.39 -11.03 9.47
C LEU A 172 5.46 -12.26 8.55
N HIS A 173 6.43 -12.28 7.63
CA HIS A 173 6.64 -13.43 6.74
C HIS A 173 7.06 -14.68 7.51
N ARG A 174 7.91 -14.52 8.54
CA ARG A 174 8.27 -15.61 9.45
C ARG A 174 7.09 -16.12 10.27
N GLU A 175 6.22 -15.24 10.74
CA GLU A 175 4.99 -15.65 11.44
C GLU A 175 4.06 -16.46 10.51
N MET A 176 3.92 -16.03 9.26
CA MET A 176 3.15 -16.77 8.26
C MET A 176 3.78 -18.14 7.92
N GLU A 177 5.11 -18.21 7.81
CA GLU A 177 5.85 -19.47 7.64
C GLU A 177 5.63 -20.41 8.83
N GLU A 178 5.70 -19.90 10.05
CA GLU A 178 5.51 -20.69 11.26
C GLU A 178 4.06 -21.19 11.43
N LEU A 179 3.07 -20.39 11.04
CA LEU A 179 1.68 -20.85 10.96
C LEU A 179 1.55 -22.06 10.03
N VAL A 180 2.25 -22.07 8.90
CA VAL A 180 2.27 -23.22 7.99
C VAL A 180 3.02 -24.41 8.59
N ASN A 181 4.18 -24.19 9.21
CA ASN A 181 4.96 -25.23 9.89
C ASN A 181 4.16 -25.94 11.00
N THR A 182 3.27 -25.22 11.67
CA THR A 182 2.41 -25.75 12.74
C THR A 182 1.09 -26.36 12.22
N GLY A 183 0.88 -26.37 10.90
CA GLY A 183 -0.21 -27.12 10.25
C GLY A 183 -1.27 -26.27 9.54
N SER A 184 -1.11 -24.96 9.46
CA SER A 184 -1.97 -24.11 8.63
C SER A 184 -1.66 -24.29 7.14
N THR A 185 -2.65 -24.04 6.28
CA THR A 185 -2.42 -23.92 4.84
C THR A 185 -1.81 -22.55 4.49
N PRO A 186 -1.14 -22.40 3.33
CA PRO A 186 -0.67 -21.09 2.86
C PRO A 186 -1.80 -20.05 2.78
N LEU A 187 -3.01 -20.45 2.38
CA LEU A 187 -4.18 -19.57 2.40
C LEU A 187 -4.52 -19.06 3.81
N GLN A 188 -4.52 -19.94 4.81
CA GLN A 188 -4.83 -19.56 6.20
C GLN A 188 -3.77 -18.61 6.79
N ALA A 189 -2.50 -18.84 6.47
CA ALA A 189 -1.42 -17.93 6.85
C ALA A 189 -1.56 -16.57 6.13
N LEU A 190 -1.80 -16.56 4.82
CA LEU A 190 -2.03 -15.32 4.08
C LEU A 190 -3.28 -14.56 4.59
N GLN A 191 -4.32 -15.29 4.99
CA GLN A 191 -5.53 -14.72 5.59
C GLN A 191 -5.26 -14.01 6.91
N SER A 192 -4.33 -14.50 7.75
CA SER A 192 -4.00 -13.85 9.02
C SER A 192 -3.45 -12.45 8.82
N ALA A 193 -2.69 -12.23 7.74
CA ALA A 193 -2.07 -10.95 7.40
C ALA A 193 -2.91 -10.08 6.43
N THR A 194 -4.08 -10.54 5.98
CA THR A 194 -4.93 -9.80 5.03
C THR A 194 -6.37 -9.71 5.52
N TYR A 195 -7.22 -10.66 5.12
CA TYR A 195 -8.64 -10.70 5.41
C TYR A 195 -8.93 -10.66 6.92
N ASN A 196 -8.26 -11.50 7.72
CA ASN A 196 -8.50 -11.58 9.17
C ASN A 196 -7.97 -10.34 9.89
N ALA A 197 -6.85 -9.76 9.45
CA ALA A 197 -6.33 -8.52 10.02
C ALA A 197 -7.31 -7.35 9.78
N ALA A 198 -7.79 -7.18 8.54
CA ALA A 198 -8.78 -6.16 8.22
C ALA A 198 -10.11 -6.40 8.98
N LEU A 199 -10.54 -7.65 9.09
CA LEU A 199 -11.72 -8.00 9.89
C LEU A 199 -11.54 -7.66 11.38
N TYR A 200 -10.40 -8.02 11.97
CA TYR A 200 -10.07 -7.72 13.36
C TYR A 200 -10.06 -6.21 13.62
N MET A 201 -9.56 -5.44 12.66
CA MET A 201 -9.50 -3.98 12.73
C MET A 201 -10.83 -3.29 12.40
N ALA A 202 -11.90 -4.04 12.12
CA ALA A 202 -13.19 -3.53 11.66
C ALA A 202 -13.07 -2.64 10.40
N LYS A 203 -12.22 -3.08 9.46
CA LYS A 203 -11.82 -2.36 8.23
C LYS A 203 -12.01 -3.18 6.95
N LEU A 204 -12.74 -4.28 7.02
CA LEU A 204 -12.92 -5.20 5.89
C LEU A 204 -13.76 -4.61 4.75
N ASP A 205 -14.50 -3.54 5.02
CA ASP A 205 -15.19 -2.71 4.03
C ASP A 205 -14.23 -1.90 3.15
N GLU A 206 -13.00 -1.67 3.60
CA GLU A 206 -12.00 -0.86 2.89
C GLU A 206 -10.73 -1.65 2.51
N TYR A 207 -10.31 -2.64 3.32
CA TYR A 207 -9.01 -3.31 3.24
C TYR A 207 -9.11 -4.85 3.30
N GLY A 208 -7.97 -5.52 3.05
CA GLY A 208 -7.78 -6.95 3.31
C GLY A 208 -8.24 -7.89 2.18
N VAL A 209 -8.88 -7.36 1.13
CA VAL A 209 -9.29 -8.08 -0.07
C VAL A 209 -9.10 -7.20 -1.32
N ILE A 210 -8.95 -7.82 -2.50
CA ILE A 210 -8.92 -7.12 -3.79
C ILE A 210 -10.34 -7.18 -4.37
N GLU A 211 -11.17 -6.20 -4.00
CA GLU A 211 -12.56 -6.09 -4.44
C GLU A 211 -12.87 -4.65 -4.92
N ARG A 212 -13.90 -4.51 -5.76
CA ARG A 212 -14.31 -3.19 -6.25
C ARG A 212 -14.83 -2.33 -5.10
N GLY A 213 -14.34 -1.10 -5.00
CA GLY A 213 -14.70 -0.15 -3.94
C GLY A 213 -13.70 -0.13 -2.78
N HIS A 214 -12.82 -1.13 -2.69
CA HIS A 214 -11.76 -1.18 -1.67
C HIS A 214 -10.60 -0.26 -2.02
N ILE A 215 -9.88 0.17 -0.98
CA ILE A 215 -8.65 0.94 -1.12
C ILE A 215 -7.58 0.06 -1.79
N ALA A 216 -6.87 0.65 -2.75
CA ALA A 216 -5.85 -0.02 -3.55
C ALA A 216 -4.52 -0.12 -2.78
N ASP A 217 -4.55 -0.88 -1.69
CA ASP A 217 -3.38 -1.35 -0.96
C ASP A 217 -3.13 -2.81 -1.36
N MET A 218 -2.10 -3.06 -2.16
CA MET A 218 -1.84 -4.36 -2.80
C MET A 218 -0.34 -4.63 -2.95
N VAL A 219 0.03 -5.90 -3.05
CA VAL A 219 1.41 -6.32 -3.30
C VAL A 219 1.45 -7.19 -4.55
N LEU A 220 2.37 -6.88 -5.44
CA LEU A 220 2.69 -7.69 -6.61
C LEU A 220 3.84 -8.63 -6.27
N LEU A 221 3.63 -9.92 -6.47
CA LEU A 221 4.57 -10.99 -6.16
C LEU A 221 5.03 -11.70 -7.43
N ASP A 222 6.31 -12.07 -7.48
CA ASP A 222 6.86 -12.84 -8.60
C ASP A 222 6.30 -14.27 -8.67
N GLU A 223 5.88 -14.84 -7.53
CA GLU A 223 5.41 -16.22 -7.43
C GLU A 223 4.11 -16.36 -6.62
N ASN A 224 3.43 -17.50 -6.77
CA ASN A 224 2.14 -17.77 -6.18
C ASN A 224 2.25 -18.07 -4.67
N PRO A 225 1.70 -17.23 -3.77
CA PRO A 225 1.75 -17.48 -2.33
C PRO A 225 0.84 -18.63 -1.87
N LEU A 226 -0.08 -19.10 -2.71
CA LEU A 226 -0.93 -20.25 -2.38
C LEU A 226 -0.22 -21.59 -2.59
N ASP A 227 0.83 -21.63 -3.42
CA ASP A 227 1.65 -22.83 -3.63
C ASP A 227 2.67 -23.00 -2.50
N ASP A 228 3.25 -21.90 -2.04
CA ASP A 228 4.19 -21.83 -0.92
C ASP A 228 4.09 -20.43 -0.29
N ILE A 229 3.86 -20.36 1.02
CA ILE A 229 3.67 -19.08 1.71
C ILE A 229 4.92 -18.18 1.63
N ARG A 230 6.11 -18.77 1.50
CA ARG A 230 7.38 -18.03 1.35
C ARG A 230 7.43 -17.20 0.07
N ASN A 231 6.57 -17.49 -0.91
CA ASN A 231 6.45 -16.66 -2.11
C ASN A 231 5.87 -15.27 -1.81
N ALA A 232 5.27 -15.04 -0.64
CA ALA A 232 4.86 -13.71 -0.19
C ALA A 232 6.04 -12.74 0.03
N GLU A 233 7.26 -13.25 0.24
CA GLU A 233 8.49 -12.45 0.37
C GLU A 233 9.02 -11.96 -0.98
N LYS A 234 8.58 -12.57 -2.09
CA LYS A 234 9.07 -12.28 -3.45
C LYS A 234 8.34 -11.07 -4.04
N VAL A 235 8.44 -9.94 -3.35
CA VAL A 235 7.76 -8.68 -3.68
C VAL A 235 8.44 -8.00 -4.87
N SER A 236 7.70 -7.82 -5.97
CA SER A 236 8.16 -7.08 -7.14
C SER A 236 7.71 -5.62 -7.13
N ALA A 237 6.57 -5.34 -6.49
CA ALA A 237 6.03 -3.99 -6.36
C ALA A 237 4.99 -3.90 -5.25
N VAL A 238 4.77 -2.69 -4.74
CA VAL A 238 3.69 -2.37 -3.80
C VAL A 238 2.83 -1.26 -4.38
N VAL A 239 1.52 -1.42 -4.21
CA VAL A 239 0.53 -0.37 -4.45
C VAL A 239 0.02 0.09 -3.10
N LEU A 240 0.11 1.38 -2.83
CA LEU A 240 -0.32 1.96 -1.56
C LEU A 240 -1.21 3.16 -1.89
N ARG A 241 -2.48 3.06 -1.49
CA ARG A 241 -3.58 3.96 -1.89
C ARG A 241 -3.56 4.33 -3.37
N GLY A 242 -3.30 3.32 -4.21
CA GLY A 242 -3.25 3.44 -5.67
C GLY A 242 -1.94 3.99 -6.26
N ARG A 243 -0.96 4.36 -5.43
CA ARG A 243 0.38 4.76 -5.90
C ARG A 243 1.26 3.52 -6.04
N TYR A 244 1.93 3.39 -7.17
CA TYR A 244 2.75 2.23 -7.52
C TYR A 244 4.23 2.46 -7.23
N PHE A 245 4.83 1.59 -6.42
CA PHE A 245 6.24 1.53 -6.03
C PHE A 245 6.86 0.22 -6.51
N SER A 246 7.98 0.27 -7.22
CA SER A 246 8.71 -0.89 -7.76
C SER A 246 10.20 -0.61 -7.81
#